data_AF-D8TM96-F1
#
_entry.id   AF-D8TM96-F1
#
_cell.length_a   1.000
_cell.length_b   1.000
_cell.length_c   1.000
_cell.angle_alpha   90.00
_cell.angle_beta   90.00
_cell.angle_gamma   90.00
#
_symmetry.space_group_name_H-M   'P 1'
#
loop_
_entity.id
_entity.type
_entity.pdbx_description
1 polymer ?
#
loop_
_entity_poly.entity_id
_entity_poly.type
_entity_poly.pdbx_seq_one_letter_code
_entity_poly.pdbx_strand_id
1 'polypeptide(L)'
;MDRDYVVDPATESALLEFYTEWIGNAVALGCEVAKRRKSNILKARDIALHLERSWNLYVPGFNGEMLKPYRRPHASELHRQRQLAVRRT
;
A
#
# COMPACT_ATOMS: atom_id res chain seq x y z
N MET A 1 34.26 -9.99 -0.83
CA MET A 1 33.65 -11.22 -0.28
C MET A 1 32.29 -11.36 -0.95
N ASP A 2 32.24 -11.95 -2.14
CA ASP A 2 30.99 -12.49 -2.65
C ASP A 2 30.87 -13.89 -2.06
N ARG A 3 29.98 -14.03 -1.08
CA ARG A 3 29.51 -15.34 -0.67
C ARG A 3 28.32 -15.63 -1.57
N ASP A 4 28.44 -16.64 -2.41
CA ASP A 4 27.32 -17.15 -3.19
C ASP A 4 26.28 -17.70 -2.20
N TYR A 5 25.28 -16.88 -1.89
CA TYR A 5 24.18 -17.26 -1.02
C TYR A 5 23.17 -18.05 -1.84
N VAL A 6 23.14 -19.36 -1.60
CA VAL A 6 22.19 -20.27 -2.25
C VAL A 6 21.03 -20.52 -1.27
N VAL A 7 19.82 -20.22 -1.71
CA VAL A 7 18.58 -20.55 -0.99
C VAL A 7 18.35 -22.05 -1.11
N ASP A 8 17.98 -22.72 -0.01
CA ASP A 8 17.65 -24.13 -0.08
C ASP A 8 16.30 -24.35 -0.81
N PRO A 9 16.10 -25.50 -1.48
CA PRO A 9 14.91 -25.74 -2.31
C PRO A 9 13.58 -25.66 -1.56
N ALA A 10 13.56 -25.97 -0.26
CA ALA A 10 12.33 -25.91 0.52
C ALA A 10 11.94 -24.45 0.82
N THR A 11 12.93 -23.61 1.17
CA THR A 11 12.73 -22.17 1.33
C THR A 11 12.32 -21.50 0.02
N GLU A 12 12.95 -21.86 -1.10
CA GLU A 12 12.56 -21.32 -2.42
C GLU A 12 11.10 -21.63 -2.73
N SER A 13 10.66 -22.87 -2.49
CA SER A 13 9.28 -23.30 -2.73
C SER A 13 8.29 -22.52 -1.86
N ALA A 14 8.60 -22.34 -0.58
CA ALA A 14 7.75 -21.58 0.35
C ALA A 14 7.65 -20.10 -0.05
N LEU A 15 8.76 -19.50 -0.48
CA LEU A 15 8.77 -18.12 -0.99
C LEU A 15 7.93 -17.99 -2.27
N LEU A 16 8.01 -18.96 -3.18
CA LEU A 16 7.24 -18.94 -4.42
C LEU A 16 5.73 -18.99 -4.18
N GLU A 17 5.29 -19.85 -3.25
CA GLU A 17 3.88 -19.94 -2.83
C GLU A 17 3.41 -18.59 -2.25
N PHE A 18 4.19 -18.03 -1.33
CA PHE A 18 3.91 -16.73 -0.74
C PHE A 18 3.82 -15.62 -1.80
N TYR A 19 4.79 -15.53 -2.71
CA TYR A 19 4.79 -14.50 -3.74
C TYR A 19 3.62 -14.64 -4.71
N THR A 20 3.20 -15.86 -5.00
CA THR A 20 2.03 -16.11 -5.86
C THR A 20 0.76 -15.57 -5.23
N GLU A 21 0.52 -15.88 -3.95
CA GLU A 21 -0.62 -15.35 -3.20
C GLU A 21 -0.53 -13.82 -3.07
N TRP A 22 0.66 -13.31 -2.76
CA TRP A 22 0.92 -11.90 -2.59
C TRP A 22 0.60 -11.08 -3.84
N ILE A 23 1.04 -11.56 -5.02
CA ILE A 23 0.71 -10.93 -6.32
C ILE A 23 -0.80 -10.98 -6.56
N GLY A 24 -1.45 -12.11 -6.28
CA GLY A 24 -2.90 -12.26 -6.41
C GLY A 24 -3.66 -11.21 -5.59
N ASN A 25 -3.26 -11.02 -4.33
CA ASN A 25 -3.83 -10.02 -3.43
C ASN A 25 -3.58 -8.59 -3.94
N ALA A 26 -2.38 -8.29 -4.44
CA ALA A 26 -2.05 -6.99 -4.98
C ALA A 26 -2.88 -6.64 -6.23
N VAL A 27 -3.09 -7.61 -7.12
CA VAL A 27 -3.92 -7.44 -8.33
C VAL A 27 -5.40 -7.28 -7.95
N ALA A 28 -5.93 -8.09 -7.04
CA ALA A 28 -7.31 -7.99 -6.59
C ALA A 28 -7.62 -6.60 -5.99
N LEU A 29 -6.75 -6.11 -5.09
CA LEU A 29 -6.88 -4.79 -4.51
C LEU A 29 -6.68 -3.67 -5.55
N GLY A 30 -5.75 -3.84 -6.49
CA GLY A 30 -5.59 -2.94 -7.63
C GLY A 30 -6.87 -2.84 -8.47
N CYS A 31 -7.54 -3.95 -8.74
CA CYS A 31 -8.81 -3.97 -9.45
C CYS A 31 -9.91 -3.23 -8.67
N GLU A 32 -9.98 -3.39 -7.35
CA GLU A 32 -10.90 -2.62 -6.51
C GLU A 32 -10.61 -1.12 -6.53
N VAL A 33 -9.33 -0.72 -6.54
CA VAL A 33 -8.93 0.69 -6.70
C VAL A 33 -9.34 1.23 -8.07
N ALA A 34 -9.14 0.46 -9.15
CA ALA A 34 -9.55 0.82 -10.50
C ALA A 34 -11.08 1.03 -10.58
N LYS A 35 -11.87 0.14 -9.96
CA LYS A 35 -13.33 0.27 -9.86
C LYS A 35 -13.74 1.54 -9.09
N ARG A 36 -13.10 1.85 -7.95
CA ARG A 36 -13.41 3.05 -7.13
C ARG A 36 -13.20 4.36 -7.88
N ARG A 37 -12.22 4.41 -8.78
CA ARG A 37 -12.02 5.57 -9.67
C ARG A 37 -12.87 5.53 -10.94
N LYS A 38 -13.88 4.64 -10.98
CA LYS A 38 -14.84 4.46 -12.09
C LYS A 38 -14.16 4.06 -13.41
N SER A 39 -13.16 3.18 -13.33
CA SER A 39 -12.41 2.69 -14.49
C SER A 39 -12.52 1.18 -14.60
N ASN A 40 -12.79 0.69 -15.82
CA ASN A 40 -12.74 -0.74 -16.13
C ASN A 40 -11.34 -1.23 -16.52
N ILE A 41 -10.36 -0.33 -16.61
CA ILE A 41 -8.98 -0.65 -16.95
C ILE A 41 -8.13 -0.55 -15.69
N LEU A 42 -7.48 -1.66 -15.31
CA LEU A 42 -6.43 -1.69 -14.29
C LEU A 42 -5.19 -0.97 -14.82
N LYS A 43 -4.66 -0.02 -14.05
CA LYS A 43 -3.43 0.72 -14.36
C LYS A 43 -2.39 0.47 -13.29
N ALA A 44 -1.12 0.64 -13.63
CA ALA A 44 -0.01 0.42 -12.68
C ALA A 44 -0.16 1.22 -11.37
N ARG A 45 -0.70 2.45 -11.43
CA ARG A 45 -1.00 3.28 -10.25
C ARG A 45 -1.94 2.62 -9.25
N ASP A 46 -2.84 1.75 -9.73
CA ASP A 46 -3.84 1.09 -8.88
C ASP A 46 -3.18 0.02 -8.00
N ILE A 47 -2.14 -0.66 -8.53
CA ILE A 47 -1.30 -1.60 -7.79
C ILE A 47 -0.29 -0.86 -6.91
N ALA A 48 0.35 0.18 -7.45
CA ALA A 48 1.35 0.97 -6.72
C ALA A 48 0.80 1.55 -5.41
N LEU A 49 -0.47 1.98 -5.39
CA LEU A 49 -1.15 2.41 -4.17
C LEU A 49 -1.18 1.32 -3.07
N HIS A 50 -1.40 0.06 -3.45
CA HIS A 50 -1.40 -1.05 -2.48
C HIS A 50 0.01 -1.33 -1.94
N LEU A 51 1.02 -1.33 -2.82
CA LEU A 51 2.42 -1.53 -2.44
C LEU A 51 2.88 -0.46 -1.43
N GLU A 52 2.58 0.81 -1.70
CA GLU A 52 2.98 1.89 -0.79
C GLU A 52 2.24 1.84 0.55
N ARG A 53 0.91 1.65 0.54
CA ARG A 53 0.10 1.76 1.76
C ARG A 53 0.15 0.53 2.66
N SER A 54 0.29 -0.66 2.08
CA SER A 54 0.23 -1.92 2.83
C SER A 54 1.61 -2.51 3.07
N TRP A 55 2.57 -2.25 2.19
CA TRP A 55 3.89 -2.88 2.22
C TRP A 55 5.04 -1.88 2.39
N ASN A 56 4.76 -0.57 2.36
CA ASN A 56 5.76 0.49 2.35
C ASN A 56 6.81 0.29 1.24
N LEU A 57 6.36 -0.25 0.10
CA LEU A 57 7.18 -0.48 -1.09
C LEU A 57 6.92 0.63 -2.10
N TYR A 58 7.98 1.33 -2.50
CA TYR A 58 7.95 2.37 -3.52
C TYR A 58 8.56 1.86 -4.82
N VAL A 59 7.83 1.99 -5.93
CA VAL A 59 8.33 1.63 -7.26
C VAL A 59 8.51 2.92 -8.09
N PRO A 60 9.76 3.32 -8.38
CA PRO A 60 10.04 4.52 -9.17
C PRO A 60 9.37 4.46 -10.56
N GLY A 61 8.79 5.57 -11.01
CA GLY A 61 8.22 5.70 -12.35
C GLY A 61 6.79 5.18 -12.54
N PHE A 62 6.19 4.51 -11.55
CA PHE A 62 4.81 4.00 -11.63
C PHE A 62 3.78 4.82 -10.85
N ASN A 63 4.25 5.78 -10.06
CA ASN A 63 3.42 6.73 -9.34
C ASN A 63 3.14 7.96 -10.20
N GLY A 64 2.17 7.86 -11.10
CA GLY A 64 1.72 9.02 -11.86
C GLY A 64 1.09 10.07 -10.94
N GLU A 65 1.74 11.24 -10.80
CA GLU A 65 1.30 12.58 -10.32
C GLU A 65 0.31 12.73 -9.14
N MET A 66 -0.23 11.67 -8.52
CA MET A 66 -1.47 11.78 -7.73
C MET A 66 -1.49 11.06 -6.39
N LEU A 67 -0.45 10.32 -6.00
CA LEU A 67 -0.32 9.89 -4.61
C LEU A 67 0.11 11.10 -3.78
N LYS A 68 -0.86 11.99 -3.48
CA LYS A 68 -0.64 13.06 -2.51
C LYS A 68 -0.15 12.38 -1.23
N PRO A 69 0.97 12.84 -0.64
CA PRO A 69 1.38 12.39 0.67
C PRO A 69 0.17 12.42 1.59
N TYR A 70 -0.03 11.36 2.39
CA TYR A 70 -1.13 11.30 3.33
C TYR A 70 -1.14 12.59 4.17
N ARG A 71 -2.15 13.43 3.96
CA ARG A 71 -2.35 14.63 4.77
C ARG A 71 -3.23 14.23 5.95
N ARG A 72 -2.73 14.46 7.17
CA ARG A 72 -3.54 14.30 8.38
C ARG A 72 -4.82 15.14 8.21
N PRO A 73 -6.01 14.55 8.38
CA PRO A 73 -7.26 15.30 8.30
C PRO A 73 -7.23 16.47 9.30
N HIS A 74 -7.77 17.63 8.91
CA HIS A 74 -7.97 18.71 9.87
C HIS A 74 -8.92 18.23 10.98
N ALA A 75 -8.55 18.51 12.22
CA ALA A 75 -9.40 18.21 13.37
C ALA A 75 -10.77 18.88 13.20
N SER A 76 -11.84 18.09 13.31
CA SER A 76 -13.20 18.63 13.30
C SER A 76 -13.41 19.60 14.47
N GLU A 77 -14.38 20.51 14.34
CA GLU A 77 -14.75 21.41 15.43
C GLU A 77 -15.13 20.66 16.71
N LEU A 78 -15.85 19.54 16.55
CA LEU A 78 -16.17 18.65 17.67
C LEU A 78 -14.92 18.08 18.33
N HIS A 79 -13.91 17.67 17.54
CA HIS A 79 -12.64 17.19 18.10
C HIS A 79 -11.92 18.31 18.85
N ARG A 80 -11.87 19.53 18.30
CA ARG A 80 -11.29 20.70 18.98
C ARG A 80 -12.00 21.02 20.30
N GLN A 81 -13.34 21.00 20.32
CA GLN A 81 -14.11 21.21 21.54
C GLN A 81 -13.82 20.15 22.60
N ARG A 82 -13.76 18.87 22.22
CA ARG A 82 -13.39 17.77 23.12
C ARG A 82 -11.98 17.96 23.70
N GLN A 83 -11.01 18.36 22.87
CA GLN A 83 -9.65 18.62 23.35
C GLN A 83 -9.59 19.80 24.34
N LEU A 84 -10.38 20.85 24.12
CA LEU A 84 -10.46 21.98 25.06
C LEU A 84 -11.10 21.58 26.39
N ALA A 85 -12.12 20.72 26.36
CA ALA A 85 -12.75 20.20 27.57
C ALA A 85 -11.78 19.36 28.41
N VAL A 86 -11.00 18.47 27.78
CA VAL A 86 -9.98 17.65 28.45
C VAL A 86 -8.82 18.49 29.01
N ARG A 87 -8.48 19.62 28.39
CA ARG A 87 -7.45 20.55 28.90
C ARG A 87 -7.90 21.36 30.12
N ARG A 88 -9.19 21.40 30.42
CA ARG A 88 -9.77 22.17 31.53
C ARG A 88 -9.95 21.35 32.81
N THR A 89 -9.83 20.03 32.71
CA THR A 89 -9.68 19.09 33.82
C THR A 89 -8.20 18.90 34.15
#